data_AF-B7LIF7-F1
#
_entry.id   AF-B7LIF7-F1
#
_cell.length_a   1.000
_cell.length_b   1.000
_cell.length_c   1.000
_cell.angle_alpha   90.00
_cell.angle_beta   90.00
_cell.angle_gamma   90.00
#
_symmetry.space_group_name_H-M   'P 1'
#
loop_
_entity.id
_entity.type
_entity.pdbx_description
1 polymer ?
#
loop_
_entity_poly.entity_id
_entity_poly.type
_entity_poly.pdbx_seq_one_letter_code
_entity_poly.pdbx_strand_id
1 'polypeptide(L)' 'MKQRKKAYGFWALMVGIDGGHWLNPGFRIDSSASWTYDMPEEYKSKIPENNRLAIENIKDDIENGYTAFIITLKM' A
#
# COMPACT_ATOMS: atom_id res chain seq x y z
N MET A 1 -13.69 24.66 -2.92
CA MET A 1 -13.66 23.69 -1.80
C MET A 1 -12.33 22.94 -1.81
N LYS A 2 -11.42 23.19 -0.87
CA LYS A 2 -10.24 22.33 -0.69
C LYS A 2 -10.67 21.15 0.20
N GLN A 3 -10.77 19.95 -0.34
CA GLN A 3 -10.92 18.75 0.47
C GLN A 3 -9.68 18.63 1.37
N ARG A 4 -9.84 18.90 2.66
CA ARG A 4 -8.80 18.58 3.65
C ARG A 4 -8.81 17.06 3.81
N LYS A 5 -7.80 16.37 3.30
CA LYS A 5 -7.53 14.98 3.66
C LYS A 5 -7.25 14.95 5.16
N LYS A 6 -8.21 14.44 5.93
CA LYS A 6 -8.02 14.20 7.36
C LYS A 6 -7.00 13.07 7.47
N ALA A 7 -5.75 13.42 7.76
CA ALA A 7 -4.74 12.45 8.16
C ALA A 7 -5.19 11.92 9.53
N TYR A 8 -5.84 10.76 9.53
CA TYR A 8 -6.00 10.02 10.78
C TYR A 8 -4.59 9.59 11.18
N GLY A 9 -4.17 9.94 12.41
CA GLY A 9 -2.89 9.53 12.98
C GLY A 9 -2.87 8.02 13.26
N PHE A 10 -3.06 7.21 12.23
CA PHE A 10 -2.87 5.77 12.30
C PHE A 10 -1.38 5.51 12.26
N TRP A 11 -0.84 5.03 13.39
CA TRP A 11 0.49 4.45 13.49
C TRP A 11 0.54 3.05 12.85
N ALA A 12 -0.12 2.89 11.70
CA ALA A 12 -0.15 1.62 10.98
C ALA A 12 1.07 1.55 10.06
N LEU A 13 1.82 0.47 10.16
CA LEU A 13 2.91 0.17 9.24
C LEU A 13 2.36 -0.70 8.11
N MET A 14 2.60 -0.33 6.86
CA MET A 14 2.29 -1.15 5.69
C MET A 14 3.36 -2.21 5.56
N VAL A 15 2.99 -3.48 5.75
CA VAL A 15 3.92 -4.60 5.68
C VAL A 15 3.83 -5.36 4.37
N GLY A 16 2.69 -5.25 3.66
CA GLY A 16 2.51 -5.85 2.34
C GLY A 16 1.46 -5.14 1.52
N ILE A 17 1.66 -5.12 0.20
CA ILE A 17 0.69 -4.66 -0.80
C ILE A 17 0.72 -5.68 -1.93
N ASP A 18 -0.42 -6.33 -2.18
CA ASP A 18 -0.56 -7.26 -3.29
C ASP A 18 -1.36 -6.58 -4.41
N GLY A 19 -0.68 -6.30 -5.53
CA GLY A 19 -1.29 -5.82 -6.75
C GLY A 19 -2.00 -6.93 -7.54
N GLY A 20 -2.99 -6.54 -8.33
CA GLY A 20 -3.70 -7.46 -9.21
C GLY A 20 -4.75 -6.75 -10.06
N HIS A 21 -5.60 -7.55 -10.70
CA HIS A 21 -6.66 -7.05 -11.57
C HIS A 21 -8.04 -7.40 -11.01
N TRP A 22 -8.93 -6.40 -11.03
CA TRP A 22 -10.36 -6.61 -10.84
C TRP A 22 -11.03 -7.05 -12.14
N LEU A 23 -11.74 -8.18 -12.10
CA LEU A 23 -12.36 -8.82 -13.27
C LEU A 23 -13.87 -8.56 -13.38
N ASN A 24 -14.44 -7.78 -12.46
CA ASN A 24 -15.87 -7.44 -12.41
C ASN A 24 -16.85 -8.64 -12.60
N PRO A 25 -16.99 -9.54 -11.61
CA PRO A 25 -16.32 -9.55 -10.30
C PRO A 25 -15.08 -10.46 -10.27
N GLY A 26 -14.34 -10.40 -9.17
CA GLY A 26 -13.23 -11.30 -8.88
C GLY A 26 -11.90 -10.56 -8.89
N PHE A 27 -11.07 -10.85 -7.90
CA PHE A 27 -9.70 -10.34 -7.82
C PHE A 27 -8.74 -11.43 -8.26
N ARG A 28 -7.90 -11.12 -9.24
CA ARG A 28 -6.79 -11.99 -9.64
C ARG A 28 -5.49 -11.32 -9.23
N ILE A 29 -4.89 -11.85 -8.17
CA ILE A 29 -3.58 -11.44 -7.69
C ILE A 29 -2.51 -11.70 -8.74
N ASP A 30 -1.50 -10.83 -8.78
CA ASP A 30 -0.27 -11.04 -9.50
C ASP A 30 0.89 -10.98 -8.51
N SER A 31 1.55 -12.11 -8.26
CA SER A 31 2.62 -12.19 -7.28
C SER A 31 3.87 -11.37 -7.65
N SER A 32 3.99 -10.95 -8.92
CA SER A 32 5.08 -10.04 -9.33
C SER A 32 4.86 -8.60 -8.86
N ALA A 33 3.62 -8.24 -8.51
CA ALA A 33 3.24 -6.95 -7.92
C ALA A 33 3.07 -7.02 -6.39
N SER A 34 3.61 -8.06 -5.76
CA SER A 34 3.65 -8.15 -4.31
C SER A 34 4.80 -7.32 -3.77
N TRP A 35 4.48 -6.25 -3.06
CA TRP A 35 5.42 -5.45 -2.29
C TRP A 35 5.42 -5.87 -0.83
N THR A 36 6.59 -5.91 -0.21
CA THR A 36 6.75 -6.30 1.20
C THR A 36 7.73 -5.35 1.88
N TYR A 37 7.42 -4.97 3.11
CA TYR A 37 8.29 -4.16 3.96
C TYR A 37 8.33 -4.74 5.37
N ASP A 38 9.45 -5.36 5.71
CA ASP A 38 9.65 -5.93 7.04
C ASP A 38 9.73 -4.82 8.10
N MET A 39 9.02 -5.03 9.21
CA MET A 39 8.99 -4.07 10.30
C MET A 39 10.32 -4.07 11.07
N PRO A 40 11.06 -2.95 11.10
CA PRO A 40 12.24 -2.83 11.96
C PRO A 40 11.82 -2.63 13.43
N GLU A 41 12.72 -2.90 14.37
CA GLU A 41 12.46 -2.73 15.81
C GLU A 41 11.98 -1.30 16.15
N GLU A 42 12.66 -0.28 15.61
CA GLU A 42 12.30 1.14 15.75
C GLU A 42 11.40 1.65 14.60
N TYR A 43 10.27 0.99 14.37
CA TYR A 43 9.40 1.32 13.22
C TYR A 43 8.67 2.67 13.32
N LYS A 44 8.43 3.19 14.52
CA LYS A 44 7.59 4.39 14.72
C LYS A 44 8.12 5.62 13.99
N SER A 45 9.44 5.84 14.02
CA SER A 45 10.09 6.94 13.30
C SER A 45 10.12 6.74 11.78
N LYS A 46 9.92 5.50 11.31
CA LYS A 46 9.98 5.10 9.90
C LYS A 46 8.63 5.01 9.21
N ILE A 47 7.51 5.13 9.94
CA ILE A 47 6.15 5.15 9.36
C ILE A 47 5.98 6.19 8.24
N PRO A 48 6.48 7.43 8.36
CA PRO A 48 6.38 8.39 7.25
C PRO A 48 7.03 7.89 5.96
N GLU A 49 8.21 7.25 6.07
CA GLU A 49 8.94 6.72 4.93
C GLU A 49 8.28 5.46 4.36
N ASN A 50 7.85 4.54 5.23
CA ASN A 50 7.09 3.36 4.83
C ASN A 50 5.82 3.74 4.04
N ASN A 51 5.07 4.74 4.52
CA ASN A 51 3.90 5.26 3.82
C ASN A 51 4.25 5.90 2.48
N ARG A 52 5.38 6.63 2.39
CA ARG A 52 5.84 7.23 1.13
C ARG A 52 6.14 6.14 0.09
N LEU A 53 6.92 5.13 0.48
CA LEU A 53 7.30 4.00 -0.38
C LEU A 53 6.09 3.19 -0.83
N ALA A 54 5.15 2.93 0.08
CA ALA A 54 3.92 2.23 -0.25
C ALA A 54 3.04 2.99 -1.26
N ILE A 55 2.94 4.32 -1.12
CA ILE A 55 2.21 5.17 -2.08
C ILE A 55 2.91 5.16 -3.44
N GLU A 56 4.24 5.17 -3.47
CA GLU A 56 5.02 5.06 -4.71
C GLU A 56 4.79 3.70 -5.38
N ASN A 57 4.84 2.59 -4.63
CA ASN A 57 4.53 1.27 -5.15
C ASN A 57 3.16 1.21 -5.84
N ILE A 58 2.11 1.74 -5.18
CA ILE A 58 0.76 1.77 -5.77
C ILE A 58 0.71 2.60 -7.05
N LYS A 59 1.45 3.71 -7.12
CA LYS A 59 1.51 4.53 -8.35
C LYS A 59 2.20 3.79 -9.48
N ASP A 60 3.33 3.15 -9.20
CA ASP A 60 4.07 2.36 -10.20
C ASP A 60 3.19 1.21 -10.72
N ASP A 61 2.45 0.55 -9.82
CA ASP A 61 1.50 -0.51 -10.19
C ASP A 61 0.33 0.01 -11.04
N ILE A 62 -0.15 1.23 -10.78
CA ILE A 62 -1.18 1.88 -11.62
C ILE A 62 -0.63 2.13 -13.03
N GLU A 63 0.61 2.62 -13.16
CA GLU A 63 1.25 2.83 -14.47
C GLU A 63 1.46 1.50 -15.22
N ASN A 64 1.65 0.40 -14.48
CA ASN A 64 1.72 -0.97 -15.03
C ASN A 64 0.34 -1.60 -15.32
N GLY A 65 -0.76 -0.91 -15.04
CA GLY A 65 -2.12 -1.34 -15.38
C GLY A 65 -2.80 -2.22 -14.33
N TYR A 66 -2.29 -2.31 -13.10
CA TYR A 66 -2.99 -2.95 -12.00
C TYR A 66 -4.22 -2.12 -11.59
N THR A 67 -5.31 -2.82 -11.25
CA THR A 67 -6.63 -2.18 -11.03
C THR A 67 -7.25 -2.48 -9.67
N ALA A 68 -6.61 -3.34 -8.88
CA ALA A 68 -7.04 -3.66 -7.52
C ALA A 68 -5.84 -4.02 -6.64
N PHE A 69 -5.99 -3.79 -5.34
CA PHE A 69 -4.93 -3.97 -4.34
C PHE A 69 -5.49 -4.58 -3.06
N ILE A 70 -4.70 -5.42 -2.40
CA ILE A 70 -4.91 -5.86 -1.02
C ILE A 70 -3.76 -5.31 -0.18
N ILE A 71 -4.08 -4.61 0.92
CA ILE A 71 -3.07 -4.02 1.80
C ILE A 71 -3.05 -4.77 3.13
N THR A 72 -1.86 -5.19 3.55
CA THR A 72 -1.62 -5.79 4.86
C THR A 72 -0.94 -4.77 5.77
N LEU A 73 -1.56 -4.50 6.91
CA LEU A 73 -1.08 -3.56 7.92
C LEU A 73 -0.62 -4.30 9.17
N LYS A 74 0.44 -3.80 9.80
CA LYS A 74 0.75 -4.10 11.20
C LYS A 74 0.19 -2.97 12.07
N MET A 75 -0.67 -3.36 13.01
CA MET A 75 -1.30 -2.50 14.02
C MET A 75 -0.83 -2.86 15.41
#